data_AF-A0A6J4M5A2-F1
#
_entry.id   AF-A0A6J4M5A2-F1
#
_cell.length_a   1.000
_cell.length_b   1.000
_cell.length_c   1.000
_cell.angle_alpha   90.00
_cell.angle_beta   90.00
_cell.angle_gamma   90.00
#
_symmetry.space_group_name_H-M   'P 1'
#
loop_
_entity.id
_entity.type
_entity.pdbx_description
1 polymer ?
#
loop_
_entity_poly.entity_id
_entity_poly.type
_entity_poly.pdbx_seq_one_letter_code
_entity_poly.pdbx_strand_id
1 'polypeptide(L)'
;MQITPEVSEKIKLLRLPLIIGIVTIHSSIYSVGYIDKFFQIFIASTWGGSCVAFLFILSGFLFFRNFNLSLNSYLEKLKSRFWTLLVPYLFWNLALLAIVLIVSNIPATTSLIQGHYKEYIKDYSFANFIDCLIGYRNGYPISFHFWYVRDLIVMVILSPVFLLVARKIPYLGLALLVAPWLLQLQLGFINIYWVGPVFFYLGCLMAVQKMDLTWLDRRKKLIIGIYLAMAVVLAIIRT
;
A
#
# COMPACT_ATOMS: atom_id res chain seq x y z
N MET A 1 -12.16 20.16 -9.86
CA MET A 1 -11.70 21.10 -8.82
C MET A 1 -10.26 21.48 -9.16
N GLN A 2 -9.99 22.77 -9.42
CA GLN A 2 -8.61 23.22 -9.58
C GLN A 2 -7.92 23.13 -8.21
N ILE A 3 -6.74 22.47 -8.14
CA ILE A 3 -5.93 22.47 -6.92
C ILE A 3 -5.07 23.73 -6.99
N THR A 4 -5.18 24.59 -5.99
CA THR A 4 -4.30 25.75 -5.86
C THR A 4 -2.85 25.26 -5.64
N PRO A 5 -1.84 26.05 -6.05
CA PRO A 5 -0.44 25.70 -5.80
C PRO A 5 -0.16 25.36 -4.33
N GLU A 6 -0.76 26.10 -3.41
CA GLU A 6 -0.66 25.88 -1.96
C GLU A 6 -1.18 24.50 -1.52
N VAL A 7 -2.33 24.05 -2.04
CA VAL A 7 -2.87 22.72 -1.72
C VAL A 7 -2.00 21.62 -2.35
N SER A 8 -1.45 21.85 -3.55
CA SER A 8 -0.51 20.93 -4.19
C SER A 8 0.76 20.74 -3.35
N GLU A 9 1.29 21.82 -2.79
CA GLU A 9 2.46 21.82 -1.91
C GLU A 9 2.17 21.10 -0.60
N LYS A 10 1.04 21.39 0.05
CA LYS A 10 0.60 20.66 1.26
C LYS A 10 0.49 19.15 1.01
N ILE A 11 -0.06 18.74 -0.13
CA ILE A 11 -0.15 17.31 -0.51
C ILE A 11 1.25 16.68 -0.69
N LYS A 12 2.21 17.42 -1.26
CA LYS A 12 3.59 16.92 -1.39
C LYS A 12 4.26 16.78 -0.02
N LEU A 13 4.14 17.80 0.82
CA LEU A 13 4.69 17.82 2.17
C LEU A 13 4.09 16.73 3.05
N LEU A 14 2.81 16.39 2.87
CA LEU A 14 2.14 15.33 3.61
C LEU A 14 2.71 13.93 3.32
N ARG A 15 3.31 13.69 2.15
CA ARG A 15 3.87 12.36 1.82
C ARG A 15 5.08 12.02 2.68
N LEU A 16 5.93 12.99 2.98
CA LEU A 16 7.15 12.78 3.76
C LEU A 16 6.87 12.20 5.16
N PRO A 17 6.01 12.79 6.02
CA PRO A 17 5.70 12.21 7.33
C PRO A 17 4.99 10.86 7.23
N LEU A 18 4.19 10.62 6.18
CA LEU A 18 3.57 9.31 5.95
C LEU A 18 4.61 8.23 5.63
N ILE A 19 5.60 8.56 4.79
CA ILE A 19 6.71 7.64 4.46
C ILE A 19 7.58 7.39 5.69
N ILE A 20 7.94 8.44 6.43
CA ILE A 20 8.67 8.30 7.70
C ILE A 20 7.90 7.39 8.66
N GLY A 21 6.58 7.61 8.79
CA GLY A 21 5.71 6.76 9.61
C GLY A 21 5.75 5.29 9.23
N ILE A 22 5.78 4.97 7.93
CA ILE A 22 5.90 3.59 7.42
C ILE A 22 7.27 3.00 7.72
N VAL A 23 8.36 3.76 7.56
CA VAL A 23 9.70 3.27 7.88
C VAL A 23 9.82 2.97 9.37
N THR A 24 9.29 3.83 10.23
CA THR A 24 9.34 3.66 11.69
C THR A 24 8.59 2.41 12.17
N ILE A 25 7.46 2.05 11.58
CA ILE A 25 6.76 0.80 11.96
C ILE A 25 7.51 -0.46 11.51
N HIS A 26 8.40 -0.35 10.52
CA HIS A 26 9.19 -1.46 9.98
C HIS A 26 10.59 -1.55 10.58
N SER A 27 11.02 -0.60 11.40
CA SER A 27 12.34 -0.61 12.06
C SER A 27 12.44 -1.56 13.26
N SER A 28 11.44 -2.43 13.46
CA SER A 28 11.41 -3.55 14.43
C SER A 28 12.09 -3.25 15.77
N ILE A 29 11.38 -2.55 16.67
CA ILE A 29 11.70 -2.58 18.10
C ILE A 29 11.23 -3.94 18.61
N TYR A 30 12.17 -4.83 18.99
CA TYR A 30 11.83 -6.12 19.60
C TYR A 30 11.12 -5.87 20.94
N SER A 31 9.88 -6.34 21.08
CA SER A 31 9.11 -6.25 22.32
C SER A 31 9.48 -7.42 23.25
N VAL A 32 9.74 -7.13 24.52
CA VAL A 32 10.17 -8.14 25.52
C VAL A 32 9.07 -8.44 26.55
N GLY A 33 7.89 -7.82 26.42
CA GLY A 33 6.74 -8.02 27.32
C GLY A 33 5.36 -7.75 26.70
N TYR A 34 4.29 -8.10 27.43
CA TYR A 34 2.89 -7.95 26.99
C TYR A 34 2.50 -6.49 26.73
N ILE A 35 2.91 -5.57 27.62
CA ILE A 35 2.67 -4.13 27.48
C ILE A 35 3.37 -3.61 26.22
N ASP A 36 4.60 -4.04 25.96
CA ASP A 36 5.36 -3.67 24.78
C ASP A 36 4.70 -4.18 23.49
N LYS A 37 4.14 -5.40 23.52
CA LYS A 37 3.38 -5.97 22.38
C LYS A 37 2.09 -5.19 22.12
N PHE A 38 1.37 -4.75 23.16
CA PHE A 38 0.21 -3.86 23.01
C PHE A 38 0.60 -2.57 22.29
N PHE A 39 1.60 -1.86 22.80
CA PHE A 39 2.02 -0.59 22.21
C PHE A 39 2.56 -0.77 20.79
N GLN A 40 3.30 -1.85 20.53
CA GLN A 40 3.78 -2.17 19.19
C GLN A 40 2.62 -2.41 18.22
N ILE A 41 1.64 -3.24 18.58
CA ILE A 41 0.46 -3.51 17.75
C ILE A 41 -0.39 -2.25 17.60
N PHE A 42 -0.59 -1.49 18.67
CA PHE A 42 -1.35 -0.24 18.65
C PHE A 42 -0.69 0.78 17.72
N ILE A 43 0.62 1.02 17.83
CA ILE A 43 1.35 1.95 16.96
C ILE A 43 1.35 1.44 15.52
N ALA A 44 1.64 0.16 15.28
CA ALA A 44 1.66 -0.39 13.93
C ALA A 44 0.28 -0.33 13.24
N SER A 45 -0.79 -0.65 13.96
CA SER A 45 -2.17 -0.63 13.44
C SER A 45 -2.72 0.79 13.32
N THR A 46 -2.51 1.68 14.30
CA THR A 46 -2.95 3.07 14.23
C THR A 46 -2.12 3.86 13.25
N TRP A 47 -0.83 3.99 13.49
CA TRP A 47 0.07 4.88 12.75
C TRP A 47 0.40 4.28 11.39
N GLY A 48 0.94 3.07 11.38
CA GLY A 48 1.34 2.38 10.15
C GLY A 48 0.18 2.15 9.18
N GLY A 49 -0.90 1.56 9.70
CA GLY A 49 -2.14 1.35 8.96
C GLY A 49 -2.72 2.64 8.39
N SER A 50 -2.77 3.72 9.18
CA SER A 50 -3.21 5.04 8.70
C SER A 50 -2.32 5.56 7.58
N CYS A 51 -0.99 5.52 7.78
CA CYS A 51 -0.06 6.07 6.80
C CYS A 51 -0.24 5.42 5.43
N VAL A 52 -0.35 4.09 5.41
CA VAL A 52 -0.59 3.33 4.18
C VAL A 52 -1.95 3.66 3.56
N ALA A 53 -3.02 3.67 4.36
CA ALA A 53 -4.36 4.01 3.90
C ALA A 53 -4.40 5.42 3.26
N PHE A 54 -3.82 6.41 3.93
CA PHE A 54 -3.75 7.78 3.41
C PHE A 54 -2.95 7.88 2.12
N LEU A 55 -1.82 7.16 2.00
CA LEU A 55 -1.05 7.14 0.76
C LEU A 55 -1.86 6.54 -0.40
N PHE A 56 -2.63 5.49 -0.18
CA PHE A 56 -3.53 4.93 -1.19
C PHE A 56 -4.67 5.89 -1.56
N ILE A 57 -5.34 6.52 -0.58
CA ILE A 57 -6.38 7.53 -0.82
C ILE A 57 -5.81 8.67 -1.67
N LEU A 58 -4.67 9.24 -1.28
CA LEU A 58 -4.03 10.33 -2.01
C LEU A 58 -3.65 9.91 -3.43
N SER A 59 -3.11 8.70 -3.58
CA SER A 59 -2.72 8.17 -4.89
C SER A 59 -3.93 8.00 -5.80
N GLY A 60 -5.02 7.42 -5.30
CA GLY A 60 -6.29 7.29 -6.02
C GLY A 60 -6.88 8.64 -6.39
N PHE A 61 -7.06 9.52 -5.40
CA PHE A 61 -7.62 10.86 -5.61
C PHE A 61 -6.87 11.65 -6.69
N LEU A 62 -5.53 11.71 -6.58
CA LEU A 62 -4.70 12.41 -7.57
C LEU A 62 -4.70 11.74 -8.93
N PHE A 63 -4.81 10.41 -8.98
CA PHE A 63 -4.89 9.67 -10.23
C PHE A 63 -6.19 10.00 -10.99
N PHE A 64 -7.33 9.97 -10.31
CA PHE A 64 -8.66 10.09 -10.93
C PHE A 64 -9.14 11.53 -11.15
N ARG A 65 -8.57 12.52 -10.46
CA ARG A 65 -9.01 13.94 -10.53
C ARG A 65 -9.12 14.51 -11.95
N ASN A 66 -8.18 14.14 -12.82
CA ASN A 66 -8.15 14.58 -14.23
C ASN A 66 -8.20 13.36 -15.17
N PHE A 67 -8.82 12.26 -14.74
CA PHE A 67 -8.86 11.04 -15.56
C PHE A 67 -10.15 10.99 -16.37
N ASN A 68 -9.99 11.10 -17.69
CA ASN A 68 -11.05 10.81 -18.64
C ASN A 68 -10.91 9.38 -19.11
N LEU A 69 -12.04 8.70 -19.32
CA LEU A 69 -12.09 7.30 -19.72
C LEU A 69 -11.85 7.17 -21.23
N SER A 70 -10.74 7.73 -21.70
CA SER A 70 -10.23 7.57 -23.07
C SER A 70 -8.93 6.78 -23.03
N LEU A 71 -8.72 5.94 -24.06
CA LEU A 71 -7.53 5.10 -24.16
C LEU A 71 -6.25 5.95 -24.12
N ASN A 72 -6.23 7.08 -24.85
CA ASN A 72 -5.09 7.99 -24.87
C ASN A 72 -4.76 8.56 -23.47
N SER A 73 -5.77 9.04 -22.73
CA SER A 73 -5.55 9.57 -21.38
C SER A 73 -5.06 8.49 -20.41
N TYR A 74 -5.52 7.24 -20.58
CA TYR A 74 -5.06 6.11 -19.79
C TYR A 74 -3.60 5.74 -20.11
N LEU A 75 -3.24 5.62 -21.38
CA LEU A 75 -1.88 5.30 -21.82
C LEU A 75 -0.88 6.39 -21.40
N GLU A 76 -1.24 7.67 -21.50
CA GLU A 76 -0.41 8.77 -21.02
C GLU A 76 -0.14 8.68 -19.51
N LYS A 77 -1.18 8.38 -18.72
CA LYS A 77 -1.02 8.16 -17.28
C LYS A 77 -0.15 6.94 -17.00
N LEU A 78 -0.37 5.81 -17.67
CA LEU A 78 0.48 4.62 -17.51
C LEU A 78 1.93 4.93 -17.83
N LYS A 79 2.23 5.62 -18.94
CA LYS A 79 3.59 6.01 -19.32
C LYS A 79 4.26 6.87 -18.26
N SER A 80 3.54 7.84 -17.69
CA SER A 80 4.09 8.67 -16.60
C SER A 80 4.40 7.88 -15.32
N ARG A 81 3.60 6.84 -15.04
CA ARG A 81 3.76 5.96 -13.86
C ARG A 81 4.77 4.85 -14.08
N PHE A 82 4.98 4.43 -15.32
CA PHE A 82 6.01 3.46 -15.68
C PHE A 82 7.39 3.92 -15.18
N TRP A 83 7.78 5.15 -15.51
CA TRP A 83 9.07 5.71 -15.12
C TRP A 83 9.19 6.08 -13.64
N THR A 84 8.08 6.40 -12.98
CA THR A 84 8.10 6.86 -11.59
C THR A 84 7.78 5.78 -10.56
N LEU A 85 7.16 4.67 -10.97
CA LEU A 85 6.79 3.55 -10.11
C LEU A 85 7.46 2.26 -10.55
N LEU A 86 7.18 1.79 -11.77
CA LEU A 86 7.59 0.45 -12.20
C LEU A 86 9.11 0.33 -12.37
N VAL A 87 9.75 1.29 -13.04
CA VAL A 87 11.20 1.27 -13.27
C VAL A 87 11.98 1.31 -11.94
N PRO A 88 11.72 2.25 -11.00
CA PRO A 88 12.38 2.24 -9.70
C PRO A 88 12.10 0.95 -8.91
N TYR A 89 10.86 0.47 -8.94
CA TYR A 89 10.47 -0.77 -8.25
C TYR A 89 11.28 -1.98 -8.75
N LEU A 90 11.34 -2.18 -10.07
CA LEU A 90 12.09 -3.29 -10.66
C LEU A 90 13.59 -3.14 -10.39
N PHE A 91 14.14 -1.94 -10.56
CA PHE A 91 15.56 -1.68 -10.33
C PHE A 91 15.99 -2.11 -8.92
N TRP A 92 15.28 -1.65 -7.89
CA TRP A 92 15.64 -1.94 -6.50
C TRP A 92 15.37 -3.39 -6.09
N ASN A 93 14.29 -4.02 -6.56
CA ASN A 93 14.05 -5.44 -6.27
C ASN A 93 15.11 -6.32 -6.96
N LEU A 94 15.47 -6.02 -8.21
CA LEU A 94 16.53 -6.74 -8.92
C LEU A 94 17.90 -6.50 -8.29
N ALA A 95 18.19 -5.27 -7.87
CA ALA A 95 19.43 -4.95 -7.17
C ALA A 95 19.55 -5.72 -5.84
N LEU A 96 18.47 -5.76 -5.04
CA LEU A 96 18.48 -6.53 -3.79
C LEU A 96 18.59 -8.03 -4.05
N LEU A 97 17.88 -8.55 -5.07
CA LEU A 97 18.01 -9.94 -5.48
C LEU A 97 19.46 -10.28 -5.87
N ALA A 98 20.10 -9.44 -6.67
CA ALA A 98 21.51 -9.63 -7.03
C ALA A 98 22.42 -9.63 -5.80
N ILE A 99 22.23 -8.70 -4.86
CA ILE A 99 22.99 -8.66 -3.59
C ILE A 99 22.78 -9.94 -2.78
N VAL A 100 21.52 -10.37 -2.60
CA VAL A 100 21.19 -11.59 -1.86
C VAL A 100 21.85 -12.81 -2.50
N LEU A 101 21.81 -12.92 -3.83
CA LEU A 101 22.46 -14.00 -4.56
C LEU A 101 23.98 -13.98 -4.40
N ILE A 102 24.63 -12.82 -4.49
CA ILE A 102 26.10 -12.70 -4.30
C ILE A 102 26.49 -13.11 -2.88
N VAL A 103 25.82 -12.55 -1.87
CA VAL A 103 26.11 -12.80 -0.45
C VAL A 103 25.85 -14.26 -0.06
N SER A 104 24.84 -14.90 -0.66
CA SER A 104 24.51 -16.31 -0.40
C SER A 104 25.54 -17.29 -0.99
N ASN A 105 26.28 -16.89 -2.03
CA ASN A 105 27.31 -17.73 -2.65
C ASN A 105 28.67 -17.64 -1.94
N ILE A 106 28.83 -16.75 -0.95
CA ILE A 106 30.06 -16.58 -0.19
C ILE A 106 29.87 -17.26 1.18
N PRO A 107 30.60 -18.36 1.48
CA PRO A 107 30.42 -19.12 2.73
C PRO A 107 30.57 -18.27 3.99
N ALA A 108 31.50 -17.30 3.98
CA ALA A 108 31.74 -16.40 5.10
C ALA A 108 30.58 -15.44 5.42
N THR A 109 29.71 -15.15 4.45
CA THR A 109 28.61 -14.18 4.60
C THR A 109 27.22 -14.81 4.52
N THR A 110 27.12 -16.12 4.31
CA THR A 110 25.84 -16.83 4.21
C THR A 110 25.01 -16.70 5.49
N SER A 111 25.67 -16.57 6.65
CA SER A 111 25.02 -16.32 7.95
C SER A 111 24.28 -14.98 8.06
N LEU A 112 24.59 -14.02 7.18
CA LEU A 112 23.91 -12.73 7.09
C LEU A 112 22.52 -12.83 6.45
N ILE A 113 22.28 -13.88 5.65
CA ILE A 113 20.97 -14.11 5.03
C ILE A 113 20.04 -14.73 6.08
N GLN A 114 19.03 -13.95 6.50
CA GLN A 114 18.08 -14.32 7.54
C GLN A 114 16.64 -14.03 7.11
N GLY A 115 15.68 -14.55 7.88
CA GLY A 115 14.25 -14.29 7.64
C GLY A 115 13.77 -14.73 6.26
N HIS A 116 12.90 -13.92 5.66
CA HIS A 116 12.23 -14.23 4.39
C HIS A 116 13.20 -14.35 3.20
N TYR A 117 14.39 -13.74 3.27
CA TYR A 117 15.42 -13.88 2.24
C TYR A 117 15.92 -15.32 2.07
N LYS A 118 15.89 -16.14 3.14
CA LYS A 118 16.26 -17.55 3.06
C LYS A 118 15.31 -18.36 2.19
N GLU A 119 14.04 -17.96 2.09
CA GLU A 119 13.06 -18.68 1.28
C GLU A 119 13.33 -18.49 -0.22
N TYR A 120 13.77 -17.30 -0.61
CA TYR A 120 14.07 -16.98 -2.00
C TYR A 120 15.34 -17.63 -2.56
N ILE A 121 16.23 -18.12 -1.72
CA ILE A 121 17.47 -18.79 -2.15
C ILE A 121 17.38 -20.32 -2.14
N LYS A 122 16.22 -20.89 -1.80
CA LYS A 122 16.00 -22.35 -1.78
C LYS A 122 15.80 -22.96 -3.16
N ASP A 123 15.30 -22.18 -4.11
CA ASP A 123 14.95 -22.63 -5.46
C ASP A 123 15.29 -21.55 -6.49
N TYR A 124 16.00 -21.91 -7.55
CA TYR A 124 16.38 -21.00 -8.64
C TYR A 124 15.40 -21.04 -9.83
N SER A 125 14.22 -21.62 -9.65
CA SER A 125 13.19 -21.67 -10.69
C SER A 125 12.76 -20.28 -11.16
N PHE A 126 12.32 -20.20 -12.42
CA PHE A 126 11.72 -18.99 -12.97
C PHE A 126 10.50 -18.52 -12.15
N ALA A 127 9.73 -19.46 -11.59
CA ALA A 127 8.60 -19.15 -10.74
C ALA A 127 9.02 -18.47 -9.43
N ASN A 128 10.14 -18.88 -8.83
CA ASN A 128 10.70 -18.22 -7.65
C ASN A 128 11.27 -16.84 -8.01
N PHE A 129 11.93 -16.69 -9.16
CA PHE A 129 12.38 -15.37 -9.64
C PHE A 129 11.21 -14.37 -9.78
N ILE A 130 10.08 -14.80 -10.35
CA ILE A 130 8.87 -13.98 -10.44
C ILE A 130 8.29 -13.71 -9.05
N ASP A 131 8.33 -14.67 -8.13
CA ASP A 131 7.87 -14.47 -6.75
C ASP A 131 8.76 -13.50 -5.97
N CYS A 132 10.09 -13.47 -6.19
CA CYS A 132 10.97 -12.45 -5.62
C CYS A 132 10.55 -11.04 -6.04
N LEU A 133 10.01 -10.89 -7.26
CA LEU A 133 9.55 -9.59 -7.74
C LEU A 133 8.13 -9.28 -7.31
N ILE A 134 7.20 -10.23 -7.32
CA ILE A 134 5.77 -9.96 -7.12
C ILE A 134 5.31 -10.33 -5.71
N GLY A 135 5.93 -11.32 -5.08
CA GLY A 135 5.56 -11.82 -3.77
C GLY A 135 4.16 -12.39 -3.73
N TYR A 136 3.76 -13.17 -4.73
CA TYR A 136 2.41 -13.74 -4.80
C TYR A 136 2.20 -14.87 -3.80
N ARG A 137 3.26 -15.64 -3.47
CA ARG A 137 3.22 -16.71 -2.47
C ARG A 137 3.31 -16.15 -1.05
N ASN A 138 4.35 -15.36 -0.80
CA ASN A 138 4.67 -14.86 0.54
C ASN A 138 4.05 -13.49 0.86
N GLY A 139 3.32 -12.90 -0.08
CA GLY A 139 2.68 -11.59 0.07
C GLY A 139 3.61 -10.39 -0.11
N TYR A 140 4.93 -10.58 -0.12
CA TYR A 140 5.90 -9.48 -0.18
C TYR A 140 6.94 -9.70 -1.28
N PRO A 141 7.31 -8.68 -2.06
CA PRO A 141 8.49 -8.78 -2.91
C PRO A 141 9.75 -8.88 -2.05
N ILE A 142 10.88 -9.23 -2.65
CA ILE A 142 12.16 -9.41 -1.94
C ILE A 142 12.51 -8.18 -1.11
N SER A 143 12.35 -6.98 -1.68
CA SER A 143 12.36 -5.73 -0.95
C SER A 143 11.03 -5.52 -0.27
N PHE A 144 10.81 -6.13 0.91
CA PHE A 144 9.48 -6.21 1.53
C PHE A 144 8.77 -4.85 1.65
N HIS A 145 9.49 -3.77 1.96
CA HIS A 145 8.98 -2.40 2.05
C HIS A 145 8.26 -1.91 0.79
N PHE A 146 8.54 -2.52 -0.37
CA PHE A 146 7.98 -2.12 -1.67
C PHE A 146 6.66 -2.78 -2.01
N TRP A 147 6.08 -3.55 -1.09
CA TRP A 147 4.72 -4.11 -1.23
C TRP A 147 3.68 -3.01 -1.56
N TYR A 148 3.80 -1.83 -0.94
CA TYR A 148 2.93 -0.69 -1.21
C TYR A 148 3.03 -0.25 -2.69
N VAL A 149 4.26 -0.15 -3.22
CA VAL A 149 4.50 0.29 -4.60
C VAL A 149 3.97 -0.73 -5.59
N ARG A 150 4.18 -2.03 -5.32
CA ARG A 150 3.61 -3.13 -6.10
C ARG A 150 2.10 -3.01 -6.21
N ASP A 151 1.43 -2.91 -5.07
CA ASP A 151 -0.04 -2.85 -5.02
C ASP A 151 -0.53 -1.57 -5.72
N LEU A 152 0.17 -0.45 -5.56
CA LEU A 152 -0.14 0.79 -6.27
C LEU A 152 -0.01 0.64 -7.79
N ILE A 153 1.00 -0.08 -8.31
CA ILE A 153 1.13 -0.38 -9.74
C ILE A 153 -0.10 -1.18 -10.22
N VAL A 154 -0.51 -2.21 -9.48
CA VAL A 154 -1.72 -2.98 -9.79
C VAL A 154 -2.95 -2.09 -9.80
N MET A 155 -3.09 -1.20 -8.82
CA MET A 155 -4.22 -0.27 -8.76
C MET A 155 -4.26 0.72 -9.93
N VAL A 156 -3.09 1.18 -10.39
CA VAL A 156 -2.95 2.03 -11.57
C VAL A 156 -3.37 1.28 -12.83
N ILE A 157 -2.99 0.01 -12.98
CA ILE A 157 -3.40 -0.85 -14.10
C ILE A 157 -4.91 -1.11 -14.06
N LEU A 158 -5.47 -1.39 -12.89
CA LEU A 158 -6.92 -1.63 -12.70
C LEU A 158 -7.75 -0.33 -12.66
N SER A 159 -7.12 0.84 -12.82
CA SER A 159 -7.80 2.13 -12.70
C SER A 159 -9.00 2.34 -13.64
N PRO A 160 -9.03 1.83 -14.89
CA PRO A 160 -10.24 1.93 -15.71
C PRO A 160 -11.44 1.20 -15.09
N VAL A 161 -11.21 0.03 -14.48
CA VAL A 161 -12.26 -0.75 -13.80
C VAL A 161 -12.78 0.03 -12.59
N PHE A 162 -11.88 0.55 -11.75
CA PHE A 162 -12.28 1.38 -10.62
C PHE A 162 -13.12 2.60 -11.06
N LEU A 163 -12.73 3.28 -12.14
CA LEU A 163 -13.49 4.42 -12.65
C LEU A 163 -14.88 4.03 -13.17
N LEU A 164 -15.01 2.90 -13.87
CA LEU A 164 -16.31 2.39 -14.33
C LEU A 164 -17.23 2.06 -13.16
N VAL A 165 -16.71 1.32 -12.17
CA VAL A 165 -17.47 0.93 -10.98
C VAL A 165 -17.87 2.17 -10.17
N ALA A 166 -16.96 3.14 -9.97
CA ALA A 166 -17.23 4.39 -9.27
C ALA A 166 -18.32 5.25 -9.96
N ARG A 167 -18.44 5.16 -11.28
CA ARG A 167 -19.48 5.89 -12.03
C ARG A 167 -20.83 5.19 -12.04
N LYS A 168 -20.85 3.85 -12.08
CA LYS A 168 -22.10 3.08 -12.23
C LYS A 168 -22.70 2.62 -10.90
N ILE A 169 -21.87 2.11 -10.00
CA ILE A 169 -22.30 1.45 -8.76
C ILE A 169 -21.33 1.76 -7.59
N PRO A 170 -21.13 3.05 -7.23
CA PRO A 170 -20.05 3.48 -6.33
C PRO A 170 -20.08 2.80 -4.96
N TYR A 171 -21.23 2.77 -4.30
CA TYR A 171 -21.35 2.24 -2.93
C TYR A 171 -21.34 0.71 -2.89
N LEU A 172 -21.90 0.06 -3.91
CA LEU A 172 -21.81 -1.39 -4.05
C LEU A 172 -20.36 -1.81 -4.36
N GLY A 173 -19.66 -1.08 -5.23
CA GLY A 173 -18.24 -1.29 -5.49
C GLY A 173 -17.39 -1.15 -4.23
N LEU A 174 -17.66 -0.13 -3.41
CA LEU A 174 -17.00 0.03 -2.13
C LEU A 174 -17.29 -1.14 -1.19
N ALA A 175 -18.55 -1.56 -1.07
CA ALA A 175 -18.94 -2.71 -0.24
C ALA A 175 -18.26 -4.01 -0.69
N LEU A 176 -18.14 -4.25 -2.00
CA LEU A 176 -17.46 -5.41 -2.56
C LEU A 176 -15.95 -5.43 -2.30
N LEU A 177 -15.32 -4.28 -2.09
CA LEU A 177 -13.90 -4.20 -1.70
C LEU A 177 -13.72 -4.28 -0.18
N VAL A 178 -14.64 -3.69 0.58
CA VAL A 178 -14.58 -3.67 2.06
C VAL A 178 -14.95 -5.02 2.66
N ALA A 179 -15.90 -5.75 2.09
CA ALA A 179 -16.34 -7.03 2.65
C ALA A 179 -15.20 -8.07 2.72
N PRO A 180 -14.41 -8.31 1.64
CA PRO A 180 -13.24 -9.17 1.72
C PRO A 180 -12.19 -8.70 2.72
N TRP A 181 -12.03 -7.38 2.88
CA TRP A 181 -11.11 -6.79 3.86
C TRP A 181 -11.54 -7.10 5.30
N LEU A 182 -12.82 -6.91 5.63
CA LEU A 182 -13.36 -7.16 6.97
C LEU A 182 -13.40 -8.65 7.32
N LEU A 183 -13.74 -9.49 6.33
CA LEU A 183 -13.81 -10.94 6.48
C LEU A 183 -12.45 -11.62 6.34
N GLN A 184 -11.37 -10.85 6.14
CA GLN A 184 -10.00 -11.34 5.94
C GLN A 184 -9.90 -12.42 4.85
N LEU A 185 -10.72 -12.29 3.80
CA LEU A 185 -10.74 -13.25 2.70
C LEU A 185 -9.44 -13.15 1.91
N GLN A 186 -8.82 -14.29 1.63
CA GLN A 186 -7.68 -14.39 0.71
C GLN A 186 -8.15 -15.08 -0.57
N LEU A 187 -7.66 -14.62 -1.71
CA LEU A 187 -7.78 -15.39 -2.94
C LEU A 187 -6.67 -16.44 -2.89
N GLY A 188 -7.01 -17.72 -2.73
CA GLY A 188 -6.06 -18.76 -2.28
C GLY A 188 -4.72 -18.90 -3.04
N PHE A 189 -4.55 -18.29 -4.20
CA PHE A 189 -3.33 -18.29 -5.01
C PHE A 189 -2.53 -16.96 -4.97
N ILE A 190 -3.10 -15.86 -4.45
CA ILE A 190 -2.45 -14.54 -4.34
C ILE A 190 -2.83 -13.91 -2.99
N ASN A 191 -1.82 -13.61 -2.17
CA ASN A 191 -2.02 -12.79 -0.97
C ASN A 191 -2.34 -11.34 -1.36
N ILE A 192 -3.61 -10.94 -1.21
CA ILE A 192 -4.07 -9.58 -1.51
C ILE A 192 -4.23 -8.80 -0.20
N TYR A 193 -3.51 -7.69 -0.10
CA TYR A 193 -3.74 -6.72 0.97
C TYR A 193 -4.87 -5.78 0.56
N TRP A 194 -6.11 -6.11 0.97
CA TRP A 194 -7.31 -5.35 0.62
C TRP A 194 -7.30 -3.87 1.00
N VAL A 195 -6.41 -3.47 1.92
CA VAL A 195 -6.12 -2.06 2.24
C VAL A 195 -5.83 -1.26 0.97
N GLY A 196 -5.00 -1.77 0.05
CA GLY A 196 -4.68 -1.08 -1.20
C GLY A 196 -5.91 -0.78 -2.06
N PRO A 197 -6.65 -1.81 -2.52
CA PRO A 197 -7.88 -1.64 -3.30
C PRO A 197 -8.93 -0.75 -2.62
N VAL A 198 -9.22 -0.97 -1.33
CA VAL A 198 -10.26 -0.22 -0.60
C VAL A 198 -9.94 1.27 -0.57
N PHE A 199 -8.74 1.62 -0.11
CA PHE A 199 -8.38 3.02 0.10
C PHE A 199 -8.05 3.76 -1.19
N PHE A 200 -7.50 3.07 -2.19
CA PHE A 200 -7.32 3.64 -3.54
C PHE A 200 -8.68 3.94 -4.19
N TYR A 201 -9.65 3.02 -4.05
CA TYR A 201 -11.01 3.21 -4.53
C TYR A 201 -11.74 4.34 -3.78
N LEU A 202 -11.53 4.48 -2.47
CA LEU A 202 -12.06 5.62 -1.72
C LEU A 202 -11.53 6.95 -2.29
N GLY A 203 -10.23 7.02 -2.61
CA GLY A 203 -9.65 8.16 -3.34
C GLY A 203 -10.28 8.38 -4.72
N CYS A 204 -10.59 7.31 -5.45
CA CYS A 204 -11.34 7.36 -6.70
C CYS A 204 -12.72 8.00 -6.52
N LEU A 205 -13.51 7.54 -5.54
CA LEU A 205 -14.83 8.09 -5.23
C LEU A 205 -14.77 9.57 -4.89
N MET A 206 -13.81 9.98 -4.06
CA MET A 206 -13.60 11.39 -3.70
C MET A 206 -13.36 12.26 -4.95
N ALA A 207 -12.57 11.76 -5.91
CA ALA A 207 -12.29 12.47 -7.15
C ALA A 207 -13.49 12.51 -8.10
N VAL A 208 -14.18 11.38 -8.29
CA VAL A 208 -15.32 11.24 -9.22
C VAL A 208 -16.53 12.02 -8.73
N GLN A 209 -16.86 11.93 -7.44
CA GLN A 209 -18.00 12.61 -6.83
C GLN A 209 -17.70 14.08 -6.50
N LYS A 210 -16.47 14.55 -6.75
CA LYS A 210 -16.01 15.92 -6.42
C LYS A 210 -16.31 16.25 -4.95
N MET A 211 -16.04 15.31 -4.04
CA MET A 211 -16.35 15.47 -2.63
C MET A 211 -15.72 16.74 -2.07
N ASP A 212 -16.52 17.52 -1.36
CA ASP A 212 -16.06 18.68 -0.62
C ASP A 212 -15.27 18.23 0.62
N LEU A 213 -13.95 18.43 0.58
CA LEU A 213 -13.05 18.06 1.67
C LEU A 213 -13.34 18.84 2.96
N THR A 214 -14.03 19.99 2.89
CA THR A 214 -14.42 20.75 4.09
C THR A 214 -15.40 19.98 4.98
N TRP A 215 -16.15 19.02 4.41
CA TRP A 215 -17.00 18.13 5.19
C TRP A 215 -16.16 17.23 6.12
N LEU A 216 -15.02 16.76 5.62
CA LEU A 216 -14.08 15.95 6.38
C LEU A 216 -13.46 16.77 7.52
N ASP A 217 -13.08 18.02 7.24
CA ASP A 217 -12.55 18.94 8.25
C ASP A 217 -13.54 19.21 9.38
N ARG A 218 -14.83 19.34 9.05
CA ARG A 218 -15.90 19.54 10.04
C ARG A 218 -16.10 18.34 10.96
N ARG A 219 -15.87 17.11 10.48
CA ARG A 219 -16.07 15.87 11.24
C ARG A 219 -14.77 15.19 11.68
N LYS A 220 -13.61 15.82 11.47
CA LYS A 220 -12.29 15.22 11.72
C LYS A 220 -12.14 14.65 13.13
N LYS A 221 -12.65 15.35 14.15
CA LYS A 221 -12.59 14.89 15.55
C LYS A 221 -13.36 13.58 15.75
N LEU A 222 -14.56 13.48 15.16
CA LEU A 222 -15.39 12.27 15.24
C LEU A 222 -14.74 11.11 14.49
N ILE A 223 -14.24 11.35 13.28
CA ILE A 223 -13.60 10.32 12.45
C ILE A 223 -12.33 9.80 13.13
N ILE A 224 -11.49 10.70 13.66
CA ILE A 224 -10.29 10.34 14.43
C ILE A 224 -10.69 9.57 15.70
N GLY A 225 -11.72 10.02 16.42
CA GLY A 225 -12.20 9.34 17.62
C GLY A 225 -12.67 7.90 17.36
N ILE A 226 -13.48 7.68 16.32
CA ILE A 226 -13.92 6.34 15.92
C ILE A 226 -12.74 5.46 15.51
N TYR A 227 -11.80 6.01 14.72
CA TYR A 227 -10.61 5.29 14.29
C TYR A 227 -9.74 4.86 15.48
N LEU A 228 -9.47 5.77 16.42
CA LEU A 228 -8.70 5.48 17.63
C LEU A 228 -9.39 4.42 18.49
N ALA A 229 -10.71 4.53 18.69
CA ALA A 229 -11.47 3.52 19.43
C ALA A 229 -11.38 2.14 18.77
N MET A 230 -11.54 2.06 17.44
CA MET A 230 -11.41 0.81 16.69
C MET A 230 -10.00 0.23 16.80
N ALA A 231 -8.97 1.07 16.76
CA ALA A 231 -7.59 0.62 16.87
C ALA A 231 -7.22 0.16 18.28
N VAL A 232 -7.76 0.79 19.33
CA VAL A 232 -7.65 0.29 20.71
C VAL A 232 -8.28 -1.09 20.83
N VAL A 233 -9.51 -1.26 20.31
CA VAL A 233 -10.21 -2.56 20.31
C VAL A 233 -9.39 -3.62 19.58
N LEU A 234 -8.87 -3.30 18.40
CA LEU A 234 -8.02 -4.21 17.62
C LEU A 234 -6.71 -4.56 18.35
N ALA A 235 -6.10 -3.61 19.04
CA ALA A 235 -4.90 -3.85 19.83
C ALA A 235 -5.19 -4.81 20.98
N ILE A 236 -6.29 -4.59 21.74
CA ILE A 236 -6.72 -5.46 22.84
C ILE A 236 -7.00 -6.89 22.35
N ILE A 237 -7.68 -7.04 21.20
CA ILE A 237 -8.02 -8.37 20.65
C ILE A 237 -6.76 -9.13 20.20
N ARG A 238 -5.69 -8.45 19.79
CA ARG A 238 -4.50 -9.06 19.17
C ARG A 238 -3.30 -9.21 20.11
N THR A 239 -3.35 -8.63 21.31
CA THR A 239 -2.35 -8.84 22.36
C THR A 239 -2.49 -10.18 23.03
#